data_AF-A0A4Q7RFE4-F1
#
_entry.id   AF-A0A4Q7RFE4-F1
#
_cell.length_a   1.000
_cell.length_b   1.000
_cell.length_c   1.000
_cell.angle_alpha   90.00
_cell.angle_beta   90.00
_cell.angle_gamma   90.00
#
_symmetry.space_group_name_H-M   'P 1'
#
loop_
_entity.id
_entity.type
_entity.pdbx_description
1 polymer ?
#
loop_
_entity_poly.entity_id
_entity_poly.type
_entity_poly.pdbx_seq_one_letter_code
_entity_poly.pdbx_strand_id
1 'polypeptide(L)'
;MFSTPSAFRLAAAAAFAAFAGTAHAGYNVWTGEYTFSKAELQSAVEKKFPTTLRYGELVSVKLSRPRLVLDEAGNRITTQMDAVMTNTVIPTPPVNGTMSLNSGVRYDATQRAVLLDKPTVQDVQVQGMAQYGQQLNAIGAVVAEQLLKDYPLYTFKPEELRFNGKEVEPGAITVAPEEVRVQLNLK
;
A
#
# COMPACT_ATOMS: atom_id res chain seq x y z
N MET A 1 31.75 -21.89 -62.94
CA MET A 1 31.56 -22.87 -61.87
C MET A 1 32.17 -22.27 -60.60
N PHE A 2 31.32 -21.80 -59.68
CA PHE A 2 31.46 -21.61 -58.21
C PHE A 2 32.79 -21.10 -57.60
N SER A 3 32.87 -20.24 -56.58
CA SER A 3 31.94 -19.37 -55.86
C SER A 3 32.78 -18.51 -54.89
N THR A 4 32.42 -17.23 -54.76
CA THR A 4 32.49 -16.27 -53.62
C THR A 4 33.37 -16.50 -52.36
N PRO A 5 33.96 -15.42 -51.80
CA PRO A 5 34.68 -15.39 -50.52
C PRO A 5 33.74 -15.28 -49.29
N SER A 6 34.14 -15.91 -48.19
CA SER A 6 33.45 -15.93 -46.90
C SER A 6 33.59 -14.57 -46.18
N ALA A 7 32.48 -13.85 -46.02
CA ALA A 7 32.40 -12.63 -45.25
C ALA A 7 32.33 -12.93 -43.74
N PHE A 8 33.24 -12.32 -42.97
CA PHE A 8 33.16 -12.18 -41.52
C PHE A 8 31.87 -11.43 -41.14
N ARG A 9 31.02 -12.04 -40.30
CA ARG A 9 29.90 -11.34 -39.66
C ARG A 9 30.26 -11.07 -38.19
N LEU A 10 30.52 -9.81 -37.87
CA LEU A 10 30.50 -9.28 -36.51
C LEU A 10 29.04 -9.19 -36.06
N ALA A 11 28.66 -9.98 -35.06
CA ALA A 11 27.40 -9.82 -34.34
C ALA A 11 27.60 -8.82 -33.20
N ALA A 12 27.07 -7.60 -33.35
CA ALA A 12 26.99 -6.64 -32.26
C ALA A 12 25.74 -6.97 -31.42
N ALA A 13 25.93 -7.56 -30.24
CA ALA A 13 24.88 -7.72 -29.25
C ALA A 13 24.75 -6.40 -28.46
N ALA A 14 23.72 -5.61 -28.76
CA ALA A 14 23.35 -4.45 -27.96
C ALA A 14 22.61 -4.95 -26.70
N ALA A 15 23.32 -5.07 -25.59
CA ALA A 15 22.72 -5.29 -24.28
C ALA A 15 22.11 -3.96 -23.79
N PHE A 16 20.79 -3.81 -23.91
CA PHE A 16 20.06 -2.77 -23.20
C PHE A 16 19.99 -3.15 -21.71
N ALA A 17 20.94 -2.65 -20.93
CA ALA A 17 20.84 -2.65 -19.48
C ALA A 17 19.74 -1.66 -19.08
N ALA A 18 18.59 -2.18 -18.66
CA ALA A 18 17.56 -1.37 -18.01
C ALA A 18 18.15 -0.80 -16.71
N PHE A 19 18.38 0.51 -16.70
CA PHE A 19 18.75 1.24 -15.50
C PHE A 19 17.59 1.14 -14.51
N ALA A 20 17.73 0.33 -13.46
CA ALA A 20 16.87 0.38 -12.28
C ALA A 20 17.20 1.67 -11.50
N GLY A 21 16.82 2.82 -12.06
CA GLY A 21 16.75 4.05 -11.30
C GLY A 21 15.75 3.85 -10.17
N THR A 22 16.03 4.41 -8.99
CA THR A 22 15.10 4.46 -7.86
C THR A 22 13.76 5.01 -8.35
N ALA A 23 12.82 4.10 -8.64
CA ALA A 23 11.57 4.42 -9.30
C ALA A 23 10.71 5.22 -8.33
N HIS A 24 10.73 6.54 -8.51
CA HIS A 24 9.71 7.40 -7.97
C HIS A 24 8.42 7.10 -8.74
N ALA A 25 7.28 7.28 -8.07
CA ALA A 25 5.97 6.99 -8.58
C ALA A 25 5.83 7.71 -9.91
N GLY A 26 5.55 6.93 -10.92
CA GLY A 26 5.91 7.30 -12.27
C GLY A 26 4.97 6.66 -13.26
N TYR A 27 4.57 7.47 -14.22
CA TYR A 27 3.80 6.97 -15.35
C TYR A 27 4.71 6.17 -16.29
N ASN A 28 4.31 4.93 -16.56
CA ASN A 28 4.90 4.10 -17.60
C ASN A 28 4.13 4.32 -18.91
N VAL A 29 4.73 5.11 -19.81
CA VAL A 29 4.13 5.46 -21.10
C VAL A 29 3.93 4.27 -22.05
N TRP A 30 4.63 3.14 -21.83
CA TRP A 30 4.48 1.92 -22.63
C TRP A 30 3.30 1.07 -22.19
N THR A 31 2.99 1.04 -20.89
CA THR A 31 1.89 0.22 -20.35
C THR A 31 0.62 1.04 -20.10
N GLY A 32 0.72 2.37 -20.07
CA GLY A 32 -0.41 3.23 -19.70
C GLY A 32 -0.73 3.13 -18.21
N GLU A 33 0.25 2.79 -17.37
CA GLU A 33 0.06 2.59 -15.94
C GLU A 33 0.82 3.63 -15.12
N TYR A 34 0.19 4.11 -14.05
CA TYR A 34 0.89 4.81 -12.99
C TYR A 34 1.30 3.79 -11.91
N THR A 35 2.58 3.74 -11.58
CA THR A 35 3.11 2.75 -10.62
C THR A 35 3.55 3.43 -9.34
N PHE A 36 3.17 2.88 -8.20
CA PHE A 36 3.61 3.29 -6.87
C PHE A 36 4.48 2.18 -6.28
N SER A 37 5.72 2.49 -5.95
CA SER A 37 6.58 1.50 -5.28
C SER A 37 6.10 1.25 -3.85
N LYS A 38 6.37 0.06 -3.31
CA LYS A 38 6.09 -0.26 -1.91
C LYS A 38 6.71 0.74 -0.94
N ALA A 39 7.90 1.26 -1.22
CA ALA A 39 8.57 2.25 -0.39
C ALA A 39 7.80 3.59 -0.32
N GLU A 40 7.14 3.97 -1.41
CA GLU A 40 6.33 5.20 -1.45
C GLU A 40 5.01 5.01 -0.72
N LEU A 41 4.35 3.86 -0.92
CA LEU A 41 3.16 3.49 -0.18
C LEU A 41 3.44 3.41 1.33
N GLN A 42 4.59 2.82 1.69
CA GLN A 42 5.09 2.76 3.06
C GLN A 42 5.25 4.18 3.64
N SER A 43 5.94 5.06 2.91
CA SER A 43 6.13 6.47 3.29
C SER A 43 4.80 7.23 3.43
N ALA A 44 3.80 6.91 2.60
CA ALA A 44 2.48 7.51 2.67
C ALA A 44 1.72 7.09 3.94
N VAL A 45 1.78 5.81 4.32
CA VAL A 45 1.14 5.30 5.54
C VAL A 45 1.86 5.80 6.79
N GLU A 46 3.20 5.85 6.78
CA GLU A 46 4.02 6.31 7.91
C GLU A 46 3.65 7.71 8.41
N LYS A 47 3.17 8.61 7.53
CA LYS A 47 2.72 9.97 7.90
C LYS A 47 1.62 9.98 8.96
N LYS A 48 0.84 8.91 9.09
CA LYS A 48 -0.23 8.80 10.09
C LYS A 48 0.28 8.33 11.45
N PHE A 49 1.52 7.88 11.57
CA PHE A 49 2.07 7.22 12.75
C PHE A 49 3.15 8.06 13.45
N PRO A 50 3.31 7.91 14.77
CA PRO A 50 2.47 7.13 15.67
C PRO A 50 1.07 7.76 15.84
N THR A 51 0.06 6.92 16.07
CA THR A 51 -1.31 7.38 16.36
C THR A 51 -1.86 6.70 17.61
N THR A 52 -2.85 7.31 18.24
CA THR A 52 -3.56 6.72 19.38
C THR A 52 -5.05 6.82 19.16
N LEU A 53 -5.73 5.67 19.22
CA LEU A 53 -7.18 5.56 19.08
C LEU A 53 -7.78 5.17 20.42
N ARG A 54 -8.98 5.69 20.69
CA ARG A 54 -9.74 5.35 21.90
C ARG A 54 -10.88 4.41 21.52
N TYR A 55 -10.98 3.31 22.25
CA TYR A 55 -12.08 2.37 22.13
C TYR A 55 -12.98 2.52 23.37
N GLY A 56 -14.11 3.21 23.17
CA GLY A 56 -14.94 3.68 24.27
C GLY A 56 -14.16 4.58 25.24
N GLU A 57 -14.56 4.57 26.50
CA GLU A 57 -13.96 5.42 27.55
C GLU A 57 -12.79 4.75 28.31
N LEU A 58 -12.58 3.44 28.10
CA LEU A 58 -11.77 2.60 28.99
C LEU A 58 -10.41 2.18 28.40
N VAL A 59 -10.28 2.14 27.09
CA VAL A 59 -9.09 1.57 26.42
C VAL A 59 -8.54 2.55 25.40
N SER A 60 -7.23 2.77 25.45
CA SER A 60 -6.49 3.45 24.39
C SER A 60 -5.53 2.47 23.72
N VAL A 61 -5.42 2.56 22.40
CA VAL A 61 -4.52 1.76 21.58
C VAL A 61 -3.58 2.71 20.85
N LYS A 62 -2.30 2.72 21.24
CA LYS A 62 -1.25 3.42 20.51
C LYS A 62 -0.67 2.48 19.46
N LEU A 63 -0.63 2.93 18.21
CA LEU A 63 -0.10 2.19 17.07
C LEU A 63 1.15 2.87 16.55
N SER A 64 2.15 2.08 16.17
CA SER A 64 3.45 2.57 15.72
C SER A 64 4.12 1.59 14.75
N ARG A 65 5.18 2.07 14.09
CA ARG A 65 6.03 1.28 13.17
C ARG A 65 5.20 0.50 12.13
N PRO A 66 4.33 1.19 11.36
CA PRO A 66 3.56 0.53 10.32
C PRO A 66 4.50 -0.14 9.31
N ARG A 67 4.13 -1.30 8.78
CA ARG A 67 4.88 -2.03 7.75
C ARG A 67 3.89 -2.60 6.74
N LEU A 68 4.06 -2.26 5.47
CA LEU A 68 3.22 -2.75 4.38
C LEU A 68 3.72 -4.07 3.82
N VAL A 69 2.79 -5.00 3.64
CA VAL A 69 2.96 -6.23 2.89
C VAL A 69 1.94 -6.21 1.76
N LEU A 70 2.43 -6.30 0.52
CA LEU A 70 1.59 -6.33 -0.68
C LEU A 70 1.24 -7.79 -0.99
N ASP A 71 -0.06 -8.06 -1.11
CA ASP A 71 -0.62 -9.38 -1.39
C ASP A 71 -1.21 -9.38 -2.80
N GLU A 72 -0.41 -9.88 -3.75
CA GLU A 72 -0.80 -10.00 -5.16
C GLU A 72 -1.99 -10.96 -5.34
N ALA A 73 -1.98 -12.10 -4.64
CA ALA A 73 -3.02 -13.12 -4.77
C ALA A 73 -4.39 -12.60 -4.33
N GLY A 74 -4.41 -11.80 -3.26
CA GLY A 74 -5.62 -11.14 -2.76
C GLY A 74 -5.98 -9.84 -3.49
N ASN A 75 -5.05 -9.25 -4.25
CA ASN A 75 -5.09 -7.86 -4.70
C ASN A 75 -5.30 -6.87 -3.53
N ARG A 76 -4.53 -7.04 -2.46
CA ARG A 76 -4.71 -6.30 -1.19
C ARG A 76 -3.39 -5.87 -0.55
N ILE A 77 -3.49 -4.93 0.39
CA ILE A 77 -2.37 -4.42 1.19
C ILE A 77 -2.63 -4.75 2.65
N THR A 78 -1.69 -5.46 3.27
CA THR A 78 -1.68 -5.67 4.72
C THR A 78 -0.80 -4.63 5.40
N THR A 79 -1.35 -3.90 6.35
CA THR A 79 -0.63 -2.97 7.23
C THR A 79 -0.40 -3.65 8.58
N GLN A 80 0.84 -4.02 8.86
CA GLN A 80 1.28 -4.56 10.15
C GLN A 80 1.76 -3.43 11.05
N MET A 81 1.40 -3.45 12.32
CA MET A 81 1.73 -2.40 13.28
C MET A 81 2.08 -3.00 14.63
N ASP A 82 2.95 -2.30 15.35
CA ASP A 82 3.15 -2.53 16.77
C ASP A 82 2.10 -1.75 17.56
N ALA A 83 1.49 -2.42 18.54
CA ALA A 83 0.40 -1.90 19.35
C ALA A 83 0.80 -1.84 20.84
N VAL A 84 0.40 -0.78 21.51
CA VAL A 84 0.47 -0.65 22.97
C VAL A 84 -0.91 -0.30 23.48
N MET A 85 -1.48 -1.18 24.30
CA MET A 85 -2.79 -0.99 24.90
C MET A 85 -2.64 -0.48 26.33
N THR A 86 -3.44 0.54 26.68
CA THR A 86 -3.50 1.09 28.03
C THR A 86 -4.94 1.20 28.50
N ASN A 87 -5.17 0.93 29.78
CA ASN A 87 -6.42 1.23 30.44
C ASN A 87 -6.39 2.71 30.87
N THR A 88 -7.43 3.46 30.52
CA THR A 88 -7.53 4.91 30.79
C THR A 88 -8.12 5.22 32.16
N VAL A 89 -8.77 4.25 32.80
CA VAL A 89 -9.46 4.41 34.08
C VAL A 89 -8.70 3.76 35.23
N ILE A 90 -8.15 2.57 35.00
CA ILE A 90 -7.40 1.81 36.01
C ILE A 90 -5.91 1.90 35.71
N PRO A 91 -5.07 2.39 36.64
CA PRO A 91 -3.63 2.44 36.47
C PRO A 91 -3.07 1.00 36.41
N THR A 92 -2.86 0.52 35.19
CA THR A 92 -2.28 -0.79 34.88
C THR A 92 -1.09 -0.59 33.95
N PRO A 93 -0.07 -1.47 34.01
CA PRO A 93 1.03 -1.42 33.06
C PRO A 93 0.53 -1.53 31.61
N PRO A 94 1.09 -0.76 30.66
CA PRO A 94 0.77 -0.91 29.24
C PRO A 94 1.07 -2.33 28.76
N VAL A 95 0.21 -2.86 27.90
CA VAL A 95 0.36 -4.21 27.34
C VAL A 95 0.75 -4.11 25.88
N ASN A 96 1.84 -4.78 25.51
CA ASN A 96 2.35 -4.79 24.14
C ASN A 96 1.61 -5.82 23.30
N GLY A 97 1.50 -5.52 22.01
CA GLY A 97 0.90 -6.39 21.02
C GLY A 97 1.28 -6.01 19.59
N THR A 98 0.69 -6.73 18.65
CA THR A 98 0.79 -6.48 17.21
C THR A 98 -0.59 -6.55 16.59
N MET A 99 -0.77 -5.79 15.50
CA MET A 99 -2.01 -5.77 14.75
C MET A 99 -1.71 -5.80 13.25
N SER A 100 -2.39 -6.68 12.53
CA SER A 100 -2.32 -6.79 11.08
C SER A 100 -3.71 -6.53 10.50
N LEU A 101 -3.81 -5.50 9.67
CA LEU A 101 -5.05 -5.11 9.01
C LEU A 101 -4.90 -5.27 7.51
N ASN A 102 -5.85 -5.93 6.88
CA ASN A 102 -5.83 -6.20 5.44
C ASN A 102 -6.84 -5.30 4.73
N SER A 103 -6.41 -4.55 3.72
CA SER A 103 -7.22 -3.57 3.00
C SER A 103 -7.17 -3.82 1.50
N GLY A 104 -8.31 -3.63 0.83
CA GLY A 104 -8.32 -3.45 -0.62
C GLY A 104 -7.75 -2.10 -1.01
N VAL A 105 -7.71 -1.83 -2.32
CA VAL A 105 -7.31 -0.55 -2.87
C VAL A 105 -8.37 -0.10 -3.87
N ARG A 106 -8.77 1.18 -3.82
CA ARG A 106 -9.67 1.76 -4.82
C ARG A 106 -9.22 3.15 -5.22
N TYR A 107 -9.66 3.57 -6.41
CA TYR A 107 -9.63 4.98 -6.78
C TYR A 107 -10.88 5.71 -6.27
N ASP A 108 -10.69 6.93 -5.79
CA ASP A 108 -11.75 7.88 -5.48
C ASP A 108 -11.64 9.10 -6.40
N ALA A 109 -12.62 9.28 -7.28
CA ALA A 109 -12.62 10.37 -8.26
C ALA A 109 -12.84 11.75 -7.62
N THR A 110 -13.54 11.82 -6.49
CA THR A 110 -13.79 13.09 -5.78
C THR A 110 -12.50 13.62 -5.16
N GLN A 111 -11.72 12.74 -4.53
CA GLN A 111 -10.43 13.05 -3.94
C GLN A 111 -9.27 12.99 -4.95
N ARG A 112 -9.49 12.42 -6.14
CA ARG A 112 -8.45 12.05 -7.11
C ARG A 112 -7.34 11.25 -6.44
N ALA A 113 -7.72 10.23 -5.69
CA ALA A 113 -6.79 9.52 -4.82
C ALA A 113 -6.93 8.01 -4.90
N VAL A 114 -5.81 7.32 -4.74
CA VAL A 114 -5.76 5.89 -4.46
C VAL A 114 -5.87 5.72 -2.95
N LEU A 115 -6.92 5.04 -2.50
CA LEU A 115 -7.27 4.87 -1.10
C LEU A 115 -7.18 3.41 -0.69
N LEU A 116 -6.89 3.17 0.59
CA LEU A 116 -7.19 1.90 1.24
C LEU A 116 -8.72 1.74 1.37
N ASP A 117 -9.24 0.57 0.99
CA ASP A 117 -10.68 0.26 0.95
C ASP A 117 -11.01 -0.96 1.82
N LYS A 118 -12.16 -0.91 2.49
CA LYS A 118 -12.75 -2.01 3.29
C LYS A 118 -11.69 -2.76 4.14
N PRO A 119 -11.04 -2.07 5.08
CA PRO A 119 -10.02 -2.67 5.92
C PRO A 119 -10.66 -3.71 6.85
N THR A 120 -10.04 -4.88 6.98
CA THR A 120 -10.47 -5.95 7.87
C THR A 120 -9.36 -6.38 8.80
N VAL A 121 -9.72 -6.93 9.94
CA VAL A 121 -8.76 -7.51 10.88
C VAL A 121 -8.25 -8.82 10.30
N GLN A 122 -6.94 -8.94 10.12
CA GLN A 122 -6.29 -10.19 9.76
C GLN A 122 -5.78 -10.90 11.01
N ASP A 123 -5.09 -10.18 11.90
CA ASP A 123 -4.55 -10.74 13.14
C ASP A 123 -4.40 -9.66 14.23
N VAL A 124 -4.64 -10.04 15.48
CA VAL A 124 -4.40 -9.20 16.66
C VAL A 124 -3.82 -10.07 17.75
N GLN A 125 -2.61 -9.73 18.20
CA GLN A 125 -1.91 -10.46 19.25
C GLN A 125 -1.55 -9.50 20.37
N VAL A 126 -1.91 -9.85 21.59
CA VAL A 126 -1.59 -9.06 22.78
C VAL A 126 -1.05 -10.00 23.85
N GLN A 127 0.08 -9.63 24.44
CA GLN A 127 0.80 -10.49 25.39
C GLN A 127 -0.08 -10.82 26.59
N GLY A 128 -0.24 -12.11 26.89
CA GLY A 128 -1.04 -12.59 28.03
C GLY A 128 -2.56 -12.48 27.87
N MET A 129 -3.06 -12.17 26.66
CA MET A 129 -4.49 -11.95 26.39
C MET A 129 -5.09 -12.88 25.32
N ALA A 130 -4.47 -14.05 25.07
CA ALA A 130 -4.95 -14.99 24.06
C ALA A 130 -6.42 -15.43 24.27
N GLN A 131 -6.86 -15.53 25.53
CA GLN A 131 -8.23 -15.87 25.91
C GLN A 131 -9.27 -14.78 25.57
N TYR A 132 -8.82 -13.57 25.20
CA TYR A 132 -9.69 -12.42 24.87
C TYR A 132 -9.73 -12.12 23.36
N GLY A 133 -9.42 -13.11 22.51
CA GLY A 133 -9.30 -12.91 21.06
C GLY A 133 -10.51 -12.24 20.41
N GLN A 134 -11.74 -12.55 20.83
CA GLN A 134 -12.95 -11.93 20.29
C GLN A 134 -13.01 -10.42 20.59
N GLN A 135 -12.68 -10.02 21.82
CA GLN A 135 -12.65 -8.62 22.23
C GLN A 135 -11.52 -7.87 21.52
N LEU A 136 -10.35 -8.50 21.40
CA LEU A 136 -9.21 -7.96 20.65
C LEU A 136 -9.56 -7.73 19.17
N ASN A 137 -10.27 -8.67 18.54
CA ASN A 137 -10.76 -8.52 17.17
C ASN A 137 -11.78 -7.38 17.03
N ALA A 138 -12.68 -7.20 18.01
CA ALA A 138 -13.63 -6.08 17.99
C ALA A 138 -12.91 -4.72 18.09
N ILE A 139 -11.88 -4.62 18.92
CA ILE A 139 -11.03 -3.43 19.00
C ILE A 139 -10.29 -3.21 17.67
N GLY A 140 -9.70 -4.27 17.10
CA GLY A 140 -9.04 -4.23 15.80
C GLY A 140 -9.96 -3.76 14.68
N ALA A 141 -11.24 -4.16 14.70
CA ALA A 141 -12.22 -3.74 13.68
C ALA A 141 -12.51 -2.24 13.76
N VAL A 142 -12.62 -1.69 14.97
CA VAL A 142 -12.76 -0.23 15.16
C VAL A 142 -11.50 0.50 14.70
N VAL A 143 -10.31 -0.03 15.02
CA VAL A 143 -9.06 0.55 14.53
C VAL A 143 -9.02 0.55 13.00
N ALA A 144 -9.40 -0.56 12.36
CA ALA A 144 -9.45 -0.67 10.91
C ALA A 144 -10.33 0.41 10.28
N GLU A 145 -11.56 0.53 10.76
CA GLU A 145 -12.52 1.52 10.28
C GLU A 145 -12.08 2.96 10.54
N GLN A 146 -11.50 3.27 11.71
CA GLN A 146 -11.12 4.64 12.04
C GLN A 146 -9.79 5.09 11.42
N LEU A 147 -8.87 4.15 11.20
CA LEU A 147 -7.51 4.46 10.80
C LEU A 147 -7.26 4.31 9.31
N LEU A 148 -7.76 3.23 8.70
CA LEU A 148 -7.38 2.83 7.35
C LEU A 148 -8.49 3.00 6.33
N LYS A 149 -9.75 3.10 6.74
CA LYS A 149 -10.85 3.31 5.79
C LYS A 149 -10.70 4.65 5.09
N ASP A 150 -10.78 4.60 3.75
CA ASP A 150 -10.60 5.76 2.87
C ASP A 150 -9.27 6.50 3.11
N TYR A 151 -8.25 5.82 3.67
CA TYR A 151 -6.95 6.44 3.90
C TYR A 151 -6.20 6.62 2.57
N PRO A 152 -5.78 7.84 2.20
CA PRO A 152 -5.11 8.08 0.93
C PRO A 152 -3.67 7.59 0.95
N LEU A 153 -3.36 6.67 0.04
CA LEU A 153 -1.99 6.26 -0.25
C LEU A 153 -1.32 7.26 -1.20
N TYR A 154 -2.09 7.78 -2.15
CA TYR A 154 -1.60 8.78 -3.10
C TYR A 154 -2.75 9.65 -3.60
N THR A 155 -2.49 10.94 -3.77
CA THR A 155 -3.43 11.89 -4.36
C THR A 155 -2.81 12.45 -5.63
N PHE A 156 -3.44 12.19 -6.77
CA PHE A 156 -3.02 12.69 -8.06
C PHE A 156 -3.20 14.19 -8.14
N LYS A 157 -2.18 14.87 -8.66
CA LYS A 157 -2.29 16.24 -9.11
C LYS A 157 -3.08 16.29 -10.43
N PRO A 158 -3.79 17.39 -10.73
CA PRO A 158 -4.54 17.51 -11.98
C PRO A 158 -3.72 17.23 -13.23
N GLU A 159 -2.44 17.65 -13.26
CA GLU A 159 -1.51 17.41 -14.35
C GLU A 159 -1.12 15.94 -14.54
N GLU A 160 -1.17 15.12 -13.48
CA GLU A 160 -0.88 13.68 -13.53
C GLU A 160 -2.06 12.88 -14.12
N LEU A 161 -3.25 13.49 -14.17
CA LEU A 161 -4.44 12.95 -14.83
C LEU A 161 -4.63 13.52 -16.24
N ARG A 162 -3.54 13.96 -16.88
CA ARG A 162 -3.54 14.43 -18.26
C ARG A 162 -2.41 13.78 -19.05
N PHE A 163 -2.70 13.30 -20.25
CA PHE A 163 -1.71 12.75 -21.16
C PHE A 163 -1.87 13.33 -22.56
N ASN A 164 -0.79 13.89 -23.12
CA ASN A 164 -0.80 14.59 -24.41
C ASN A 164 -1.97 15.60 -24.56
N GLY A 165 -2.27 16.32 -23.48
CA GLY A 165 -3.35 17.31 -23.44
C GLY A 165 -4.76 16.74 -23.28
N LYS A 166 -4.94 15.41 -23.30
CA LYS A 166 -6.22 14.73 -23.03
C LYS A 166 -6.33 14.33 -21.56
N GLU A 167 -7.54 14.31 -21.03
CA GLU A 167 -7.79 13.78 -19.69
C GLU A 167 -7.71 12.25 -19.68
N VAL A 168 -7.13 11.71 -18.61
CA VAL A 168 -7.14 10.28 -18.33
C VAL A 168 -7.79 10.02 -16.98
N GLU A 169 -8.44 8.86 -16.85
CA GLU A 169 -9.02 8.40 -15.59
C GLU A 169 -8.32 7.14 -15.08
N PRO A 170 -7.99 7.10 -13.78
CA PRO A 170 -7.60 5.87 -13.11
C PRO A 170 -8.66 4.78 -13.24
N GLY A 171 -8.24 3.63 -13.75
CA GLY A 171 -9.03 2.43 -13.97
C GLY A 171 -8.68 1.32 -12.98
N ALA A 172 -8.41 0.12 -13.52
CA ALA A 172 -8.09 -1.05 -12.70
C ALA A 172 -6.84 -0.81 -11.85
N ILE A 173 -6.90 -1.25 -10.59
CA ILE A 173 -5.78 -1.20 -9.66
C ILE A 173 -5.32 -2.62 -9.35
N THR A 174 -4.04 -2.88 -9.53
CA THR A 174 -3.41 -4.18 -9.28
C THR A 174 -2.30 -4.03 -8.27
N VAL A 175 -2.35 -4.82 -7.20
CA VAL A 175 -1.28 -5.00 -6.23
C VAL A 175 -0.34 -6.08 -6.73
N ALA A 176 0.94 -5.76 -6.82
CA ALA A 176 2.03 -6.67 -7.15
C ALA A 176 3.01 -6.75 -5.96
N PRO A 177 3.99 -7.67 -5.94
CA PRO A 177 4.80 -7.94 -4.75
C PRO A 177 5.52 -6.71 -4.16
N GLU A 178 5.95 -5.77 -5.00
CA GLU A 178 6.74 -4.60 -4.59
C GLU A 178 6.17 -3.26 -5.09
N GLU A 179 4.95 -3.26 -5.64
CA GLU A 179 4.32 -2.07 -6.20
C GLU A 179 2.79 -2.18 -6.31
N VAL A 180 2.14 -1.04 -6.50
CA VAL A 180 0.73 -0.96 -6.90
C VAL A 180 0.65 -0.23 -8.23
N ARG A 181 -0.04 -0.84 -9.20
CA ARG A 181 -0.23 -0.32 -10.55
C ARG A 181 -1.65 0.17 -10.72
N VAL A 182 -1.79 1.34 -11.32
CA VAL A 182 -3.07 1.95 -11.65
C VAL A 182 -3.12 2.17 -13.14
N GLN A 183 -4.03 1.49 -13.82
CA GLN A 183 -4.25 1.71 -15.25
C GLN A 183 -4.80 3.12 -15.47
N LEU A 184 -4.32 3.82 -16.49
CA LEU A 184 -4.84 5.12 -16.91
C LEU A 184 -5.56 4.98 -18.24
N ASN A 185 -6.87 5.21 -18.23
CA ASN A 185 -7.72 5.12 -19.40
C ASN A 185 -7.94 6.50 -19.99
N LEU A 186 -7.91 6.62 -21.32
CA LEU A 186 -8.33 7.86 -21.98
C LEU A 186 -9.83 8.07 -21.76
N LYS A 187 -10.21 9.32 -21.45
CA LYS A 187 -11.61 9.74 -21.53
C LYS A 187 -12.10 9.87 -22.96
#